data_AF-A0A841YX28-F1
#
_entry.id   AF-A0A841YX28-F1
#
_cell.length_a   1.000
_cell.length_b   1.000
_cell.length_c   1.000
_cell.angle_alpha   90.00
_cell.angle_beta   90.00
_cell.angle_gamma   90.00
#
_symmetry.space_group_name_H-M   'P 1'
#
loop_
_entity.id
_entity.type
_entity.pdbx_description
1 polymer ?
#
loop_
_entity_poly.entity_id
_entity_poly.type
_entity_poly.pdbx_seq_one_letter_code
_entity_poly.pdbx_strand_id
1 'polypeptide(L)'
;METKKRCIDFLSTEKDPLIRNIHVVCEGLTLLKCQQIKKAKKHVDIVWEQLSKQDHLYFSETLVLKNMLFLFSADTAEEMMVRSIREWERYESLYETADLQVSILVNYCYILVRNNKIEKAMEILKTGKELCIKKKRSDLLCDINSYIAICCYVTGKMTTYQHYLREVLLSIYLVSDLDRLEDLVAELASFVTAEEVSNIRKEYEKLEIERNKFAL
;
A
#
# COMPACT_ATOMS: atom_id res chain seq x y z
N MET A 1 -3.36 22.42 10.82
CA MET A 1 -2.72 22.87 12.08
C MET A 1 -3.59 22.64 13.31
N GLU A 2 -4.92 22.75 13.20
CA GLU A 2 -5.86 22.60 14.33
C GLU A 2 -5.86 21.20 14.99
N THR A 3 -5.82 20.13 14.19
CA THR A 3 -5.81 18.74 14.71
C THR A 3 -4.56 18.42 15.53
N LYS A 4 -3.39 18.96 15.15
CA LYS A 4 -2.15 18.77 15.90
C LYS A 4 -2.24 19.41 17.29
N LYS A 5 -2.75 20.64 17.36
CA LYS A 5 -2.94 21.37 18.62
C LYS A 5 -3.90 20.63 19.55
N ARG A 6 -5.05 20.19 19.03
CA ARG A 6 -6.04 19.40 19.80
C ARG A 6 -5.47 18.09 20.34
N CYS A 7 -4.64 17.37 19.57
CA CYS A 7 -3.99 16.15 20.05
C CYS A 7 -2.99 16.43 21.18
N ILE A 8 -2.18 17.48 21.05
CA ILE A 8 -1.21 17.88 22.08
C ILE A 8 -1.94 18.31 23.36
N ASP A 9 -2.98 19.12 23.23
CA ASP A 9 -3.78 19.59 24.35
C ASP A 9 -4.44 18.41 25.08
N PHE A 10 -5.02 17.45 24.36
CA PHE A 10 -5.61 16.24 24.94
C PHE A 10 -4.56 15.35 25.62
N LEU A 11 -3.42 15.10 24.97
CA LEU A 11 -2.34 14.27 25.53
C LEU A 11 -1.61 14.92 26.71
N SER A 12 -1.79 16.23 26.91
CA SER A 12 -1.28 16.94 28.08
C SER A 12 -2.09 16.65 29.36
N THR A 13 -3.35 16.24 29.20
CA THR A 13 -4.27 15.91 30.30
C THR A 13 -4.54 14.41 30.44
N GLU A 14 -4.58 13.68 29.33
CA GLU A 14 -4.94 12.26 29.28
C GLU A 14 -3.78 11.41 28.73
N LYS A 15 -3.48 10.30 29.42
CA LYS A 15 -2.42 9.36 29.00
C LYS A 15 -3.02 8.19 28.21
N ASP A 16 -3.56 8.50 27.04
CA ASP A 16 -4.06 7.48 26.11
C ASP A 16 -2.91 6.93 25.23
N PRO A 17 -2.52 5.65 25.35
CA PRO A 17 -1.43 5.07 24.58
C PRO A 17 -1.68 5.05 23.07
N LEU A 18 -2.93 4.83 22.64
CA LEU A 18 -3.28 4.75 21.22
C LEU A 18 -3.18 6.14 20.58
N ILE A 19 -3.76 7.16 21.21
CA ILE A 19 -3.69 8.54 20.69
C ILE A 19 -2.23 9.02 20.66
N ARG A 20 -1.44 8.64 21.67
CA ARG A 20 0.01 8.93 21.67
C ARG A 20 0.70 8.24 20.48
N ASN A 21 0.43 6.96 20.23
CA ASN A 21 1.02 6.23 19.11
C ASN A 21 0.62 6.84 17.76
N ILE A 22 -0.65 7.21 17.59
CA ILE A 22 -1.12 7.91 16.38
C ILE A 22 -0.37 9.22 16.21
N HIS A 23 -0.24 10.02 17.27
CA HIS A 23 0.48 11.30 17.22
C HIS A 23 1.94 11.11 16.78
N VAL A 24 2.65 10.14 17.38
CA VAL A 24 4.03 9.81 17.04
C VAL A 24 4.16 9.38 15.59
N VAL A 25 3.26 8.51 15.09
CA VAL A 25 3.29 8.10 13.67
C VAL A 25 3.04 9.30 12.75
N CYS A 26 2.09 10.18 13.06
CA CYS A 26 1.86 11.40 12.26
C CYS A 26 3.08 12.33 12.23
N GLU A 27 3.79 12.50 13.34
CA GLU A 27 5.03 13.28 13.37
C GLU A 27 6.14 12.60 12.56
N GLY A 28 6.27 11.28 12.66
CA GLY A 28 7.17 10.48 11.83
C GLY A 28 6.91 10.67 10.33
N LEU A 29 5.65 10.60 9.91
CA LEU A 29 5.24 10.83 8.51
C LEU A 29 5.51 12.28 8.07
N THR A 30 5.36 13.25 8.95
CA THR A 30 5.72 14.65 8.67
C THR A 30 7.22 14.80 8.44
N LEU A 31 8.04 14.16 9.28
CA LEU A 31 9.50 14.13 9.11
C LEU A 31 9.90 13.44 7.80
N LEU A 32 9.21 12.36 7.42
CA LEU A 32 9.42 11.67 6.15
C LEU A 32 9.14 12.59 4.95
N LYS A 33 8.04 13.36 4.99
CA LYS A 33 7.70 14.35 3.96
C LYS A 33 8.79 15.44 3.81
N CYS A 34 9.46 15.78 4.91
CA CYS A 34 10.62 16.69 4.90
C CYS A 34 11.95 16.00 4.54
N GLN A 35 11.92 14.78 3.98
CA GLN A 35 13.08 13.96 3.61
C GLN A 35 14.01 13.59 4.80
N GLN A 36 13.51 13.68 6.04
CA GLN A 36 14.27 13.35 7.25
C GLN A 36 14.11 11.88 7.65
N ILE A 37 14.36 10.96 6.72
CA ILE A 37 14.05 9.51 6.84
C ILE A 37 14.60 8.90 8.13
N LYS A 38 15.89 9.15 8.45
CA LYS A 38 16.52 8.60 9.67
C LYS A 38 15.83 9.07 10.96
N LYS A 39 15.38 10.33 10.99
CA LYS A 39 14.67 10.88 12.16
C LYS A 39 13.24 10.35 12.22
N ALA A 40 12.56 10.26 11.08
CA ALA A 40 11.23 9.68 10.98
C ALA A 40 11.20 8.25 11.53
N LYS A 41 12.15 7.41 11.09
CA LYS A 41 12.31 6.04 11.60
C LYS A 41 12.54 6.02 13.10
N LYS A 42 13.57 6.72 13.60
CA LYS A 42 13.87 6.77 15.04
C LYS A 42 12.68 7.23 15.87
N HIS A 43 11.86 8.12 15.31
CA HIS A 43 10.68 8.65 15.97
C HIS A 43 9.56 7.61 16.08
N VAL A 44 9.35 6.77 15.06
CA VAL A 44 8.32 5.70 15.10
C VAL A 44 8.82 4.38 15.70
N ASP A 45 10.13 4.18 15.80
CA ASP A 45 10.74 2.96 16.39
C ASP A 45 10.20 2.70 17.80
N ILE A 46 9.96 3.74 18.60
CA ILE A 46 9.39 3.60 19.95
C ILE A 46 8.00 2.96 19.96
N VAL A 47 7.21 3.18 18.90
CA VAL A 47 5.87 2.58 18.75
C VAL A 47 6.04 1.11 18.40
N TRP A 48 6.96 0.79 17.49
CA TRP A 48 7.25 -0.60 17.13
C TRP A 48 7.79 -1.41 18.32
N GLU A 49 8.74 -0.86 19.07
CA GLU A 49 9.32 -1.53 20.25
C GLU A 49 8.28 -1.86 21.33
N GLN A 50 7.20 -1.09 21.40
CA GLN A 50 6.09 -1.36 22.31
C GLN A 50 5.13 -2.41 21.74
N LEU A 51 4.64 -2.19 20.52
CA LEU A 51 3.65 -3.07 19.89
C LEU A 51 4.22 -4.47 19.61
N SER A 52 5.49 -4.58 19.23
CA SER A 52 6.15 -5.88 18.98
C SER A 52 6.19 -6.79 20.21
N LYS A 53 6.16 -6.24 21.42
CA LYS A 53 6.23 -7.02 22.68
C LYS A 53 4.88 -7.51 23.18
N GLN A 54 3.78 -6.99 22.64
CA GLN A 54 2.45 -7.45 23.02
C GLN A 54 2.21 -8.85 22.44
N ASP A 55 1.41 -9.70 23.08
CA ASP A 55 1.05 -11.00 22.48
C ASP A 55 -0.01 -10.83 21.39
N HIS A 56 -0.89 -9.85 21.58
CA HIS A 56 -2.03 -9.52 20.73
C HIS A 56 -2.12 -8.02 20.53
N LEU A 57 -2.62 -7.62 19.36
CA LEU A 57 -2.86 -6.21 19.05
C LEU A 57 -4.37 -5.98 18.92
N TYR A 58 -4.83 -4.87 19.45
CA TYR A 58 -6.15 -4.36 19.12
C TYR A 58 -6.22 -3.96 17.64
N PHE A 59 -7.42 -4.03 17.06
CA PHE A 59 -7.65 -3.62 15.68
C PHE A 59 -7.08 -2.21 15.38
N SER A 60 -7.27 -1.25 16.28
CA SER A 60 -6.71 0.10 16.11
C SER A 60 -5.17 0.13 16.08
N GLU A 61 -4.49 -0.70 16.87
CA GLU A 61 -3.02 -0.80 16.88
C GLU A 61 -2.49 -1.41 15.57
N THR A 62 -3.23 -2.35 14.97
CA THR A 62 -2.86 -2.89 13.65
C THR A 62 -2.93 -1.85 12.53
N LEU A 63 -3.85 -0.88 12.64
CA LEU A 63 -3.92 0.26 11.71
C LEU A 63 -2.72 1.19 11.88
N VAL A 64 -2.22 1.37 13.10
CA VAL A 64 -0.99 2.12 13.37
C VAL A 64 0.22 1.43 12.70
N LEU A 65 0.34 0.11 12.86
CA LEU A 65 1.42 -0.67 12.22
C LEU A 65 1.43 -0.50 10.68
N LYS A 66 0.26 -0.65 10.04
CA LYS A 66 0.12 -0.51 8.59
C LYS A 66 0.66 0.83 8.09
N ASN A 67 0.44 1.91 8.83
CA ASN A 67 0.82 3.27 8.42
C ASN A 67 2.31 3.60 8.63
N MET A 68 3.02 2.84 9.45
CA MET A 68 4.45 3.06 9.69
C MET A 68 5.36 2.09 8.93
N LEU A 69 4.80 1.07 8.26
CA LEU A 69 5.52 0.00 7.55
C LEU A 69 6.71 0.51 6.70
N PHE A 70 6.50 1.56 5.89
CA PHE A 70 7.50 2.10 4.95
C PHE A 70 8.71 2.77 5.61
N LEU A 71 8.67 3.01 6.93
CA LEU A 71 9.78 3.60 7.68
C LEU A 71 10.81 2.54 8.13
N PHE A 72 10.49 1.25 7.95
CA PHE A 72 11.28 0.14 8.45
C PHE A 72 12.04 -0.60 7.34
N SER A 73 12.99 -1.43 7.78
CA SER A 73 13.72 -2.33 6.87
C SER A 73 12.77 -3.38 6.28
N ALA A 74 13.16 -4.01 5.17
CA ALA A 74 12.36 -5.09 4.58
C ALA A 74 12.05 -6.21 5.58
N ASP A 75 13.02 -6.61 6.41
CA ASP A 75 12.85 -7.73 7.34
C ASP A 75 11.91 -7.34 8.51
N THR A 76 12.02 -6.12 9.02
CA THR A 76 11.09 -5.62 10.04
C THR A 76 9.68 -5.39 9.47
N ALA A 77 9.58 -4.88 8.24
CA ALA A 77 8.31 -4.70 7.55
C ALA A 77 7.62 -6.05 7.29
N GLU A 78 8.38 -7.11 7.03
CA GLU A 78 7.84 -8.46 6.94
C GLU A 78 7.19 -8.91 8.24
N GLU A 79 7.89 -8.76 9.36
CA GLU A 79 7.37 -9.13 10.68
C GLU A 79 6.07 -8.37 10.98
N MET A 80 6.06 -7.06 10.71
CA MET A 80 4.87 -6.22 10.85
C MET A 80 3.73 -6.70 9.96
N MET A 81 4.00 -7.01 8.69
CA MET A 81 3.01 -7.48 7.73
C MET A 81 2.38 -8.80 8.18
N VAL A 82 3.20 -9.80 8.48
CA VAL A 82 2.74 -11.14 8.92
C VAL A 82 1.89 -11.00 10.18
N ARG A 83 2.37 -10.20 11.13
CA ARG A 83 1.66 -9.96 12.38
C ARG A 83 0.31 -9.26 12.16
N SER A 84 0.27 -8.19 11.38
CA SER A 84 -0.97 -7.48 11.08
C SER A 84 -2.00 -8.38 10.40
N ILE A 85 -1.60 -9.19 9.42
CA ILE A 85 -2.51 -10.13 8.75
C ILE A 85 -3.09 -11.12 9.75
N ARG A 86 -2.24 -11.73 10.59
CA ARG A 86 -2.68 -12.67 11.63
C ARG A 86 -3.68 -12.06 12.61
N GLU A 87 -3.46 -10.81 13.02
CA GLU A 87 -4.41 -10.14 13.91
C GLU A 87 -5.72 -9.80 13.17
N TRP A 88 -5.67 -9.36 11.91
CA TRP A 88 -6.87 -9.10 11.11
C TRP A 88 -7.73 -10.33 10.86
N GLU A 89 -7.12 -11.50 10.64
CA GLU A 89 -7.85 -12.77 10.53
C GLU A 89 -8.76 -13.04 11.74
N ARG A 90 -8.35 -12.61 12.93
CA ARG A 90 -9.16 -12.74 14.16
C ARG A 90 -10.34 -11.76 14.22
N TYR A 91 -10.24 -10.67 13.48
CA TYR A 91 -11.24 -9.60 13.43
C TYR A 91 -12.20 -9.72 12.25
N GLU A 92 -12.03 -10.72 11.37
CA GLU A 92 -12.85 -10.91 10.16
C GLU A 92 -14.35 -11.08 10.44
N SER A 93 -14.73 -11.54 11.63
CA SER A 93 -16.14 -11.66 12.02
C SER A 93 -16.78 -10.32 12.38
N LEU A 94 -15.97 -9.28 12.63
CA LEU A 94 -16.42 -7.96 13.10
C LEU A 94 -16.20 -6.87 12.04
N TYR A 95 -15.15 -6.99 11.24
CA TYR A 95 -14.76 -5.99 10.24
C TYR A 95 -14.43 -6.65 8.90
N GLU A 96 -14.68 -5.93 7.81
CA GLU A 96 -14.11 -6.27 6.50
C GLU A 96 -12.62 -5.90 6.50
N THR A 97 -11.76 -6.91 6.36
CA THR A 97 -10.30 -6.75 6.49
C THR A 97 -9.56 -6.97 5.18
N ALA A 98 -10.23 -7.39 4.10
CA ALA A 98 -9.58 -7.67 2.82
C ALA A 98 -8.80 -6.46 2.29
N ASP A 99 -9.38 -5.25 2.40
CA ASP A 99 -8.72 -3.99 2.03
C ASP A 99 -7.41 -3.76 2.80
N LEU A 100 -7.43 -4.03 4.11
CA LEU A 100 -6.28 -3.85 4.98
C LEU A 100 -5.19 -4.86 4.66
N GLN A 101 -5.57 -6.12 4.46
CA GLN A 101 -4.67 -7.22 4.10
C GLN A 101 -4.03 -6.98 2.73
N VAL A 102 -4.81 -6.62 1.70
CA VAL A 102 -4.27 -6.31 0.38
C VAL A 102 -3.35 -5.09 0.44
N SER A 103 -3.77 -4.03 1.12
CA SER A 103 -2.97 -2.82 1.22
C SER A 103 -1.64 -3.06 1.93
N ILE A 104 -1.58 -3.87 3.00
CA ILE A 104 -0.28 -4.16 3.64
C ILE A 104 0.62 -5.05 2.77
N LEU A 105 0.04 -5.99 2.02
CA LEU A 105 0.79 -6.86 1.09
C LEU A 105 1.41 -6.03 -0.03
N VAL A 106 0.65 -5.10 -0.61
CA VAL A 106 1.10 -4.17 -1.64
C VAL A 106 2.19 -3.24 -1.09
N ASN A 107 1.98 -2.66 0.10
CA ASN A 107 2.99 -1.80 0.75
C ASN A 107 4.30 -2.56 1.03
N TYR A 108 4.21 -3.83 1.46
CA TYR A 108 5.39 -4.66 1.67
C TYR A 108 6.05 -5.03 0.33
N CYS A 109 5.26 -5.33 -0.70
CA CYS A 109 5.74 -5.56 -2.06
C CYS A 109 6.55 -4.38 -2.59
N TYR A 110 6.09 -3.14 -2.38
CA TYR A 110 6.85 -1.93 -2.70
C TYR A 110 8.24 -1.94 -2.07
N ILE A 111 8.31 -2.25 -0.77
CA ILE A 111 9.58 -2.34 -0.04
C ILE A 111 10.47 -3.43 -0.65
N LEU A 112 9.92 -4.60 -0.99
CA LEU A 112 10.67 -5.69 -1.61
C LEU A 112 11.24 -5.31 -2.98
N VAL A 113 10.42 -4.71 -3.85
CA VAL A 113 10.86 -4.27 -5.19
C VAL A 113 11.98 -3.24 -5.08
N ARG A 114 11.84 -2.24 -4.18
CA ARG A 114 12.88 -1.24 -3.93
C ARG A 114 14.19 -1.82 -3.39
N ASN A 115 14.15 -3.01 -2.80
CA ASN A 115 15.31 -3.75 -2.31
C ASN A 115 15.75 -4.88 -3.26
N ASN A 116 15.27 -4.88 -4.52
CA ASN A 116 15.56 -5.91 -5.53
C ASN A 116 15.21 -7.35 -5.11
N LYS A 117 14.26 -7.54 -4.18
CA LYS A 117 13.77 -8.86 -3.74
C LYS A 117 12.53 -9.27 -4.55
N ILE A 118 12.65 -9.38 -5.87
CA ILE A 118 11.50 -9.50 -6.78
C ILE A 118 10.79 -10.86 -6.68
N GLU A 119 11.54 -11.95 -6.49
CA GLU A 119 10.97 -13.29 -6.35
C GLU A 119 10.00 -13.34 -5.18
N LYS A 120 10.44 -12.82 -4.03
CA LYS A 120 9.62 -12.71 -2.82
C LYS A 120 8.43 -11.77 -3.02
N ALA A 121 8.61 -10.66 -3.73
CA ALA A 121 7.51 -9.75 -4.06
C ALA A 121 6.40 -10.48 -4.85
N MET A 122 6.79 -11.28 -5.84
CA MET A 122 5.85 -12.08 -6.64
C MET A 122 5.12 -13.15 -5.82
N GLU A 123 5.80 -13.80 -4.87
CA GLU A 123 5.16 -14.75 -3.94
C GLU A 123 4.08 -14.06 -3.10
N ILE A 124 4.39 -12.90 -2.52
CA ILE A 124 3.46 -12.10 -1.73
C ILE A 124 2.25 -11.65 -2.56
N LEU A 125 2.48 -11.18 -3.79
CA LEU A 125 1.41 -10.76 -4.70
C LEU A 125 0.51 -11.93 -5.12
N LYS A 126 1.07 -13.13 -5.27
CA LYS A 126 0.29 -14.33 -5.55
C LYS A 126 -0.64 -14.64 -4.38
N THR A 127 -0.14 -14.59 -3.15
CA THR A 127 -0.98 -14.74 -1.94
C THR A 127 -2.07 -13.67 -1.87
N GLY A 128 -1.74 -12.41 -2.19
CA GLY A 128 -2.72 -11.33 -2.27
C GLY A 128 -3.81 -11.58 -3.31
N LYS A 129 -3.45 -12.09 -4.49
CA LYS A 129 -4.41 -12.47 -5.53
C LYS A 129 -5.35 -13.58 -5.08
N GLU A 130 -4.81 -14.62 -4.45
CA GLU A 130 -5.61 -15.73 -3.89
C GLU A 130 -6.57 -15.23 -2.81
N LEU A 131 -6.13 -14.28 -1.96
CA LEU A 131 -6.97 -13.62 -0.98
C LEU A 131 -8.14 -12.86 -1.63
N CYS A 132 -7.88 -12.02 -2.64
CA CYS A 132 -8.92 -11.29 -3.36
C CYS A 132 -9.97 -12.22 -3.96
N ILE A 133 -9.53 -13.33 -4.57
CA ILE A 133 -10.43 -14.35 -5.15
C ILE A 133 -11.26 -15.01 -4.05
N LYS A 134 -10.62 -15.47 -2.96
CA LYS A 134 -11.29 -16.14 -1.83
C LYS A 134 -12.35 -15.23 -1.18
N LYS A 135 -12.04 -13.95 -1.04
CA LYS A 135 -12.92 -12.93 -0.43
C LYS A 135 -13.93 -12.33 -1.42
N LYS A 136 -13.89 -12.72 -2.69
CA LYS A 136 -14.71 -12.16 -3.78
C LYS A 136 -14.57 -10.64 -3.92
N ARG A 137 -13.38 -10.12 -3.63
CA ARG A 137 -13.01 -8.70 -3.74
C ARG A 137 -12.22 -8.48 -5.03
N SER A 138 -12.92 -8.56 -6.16
CA SER A 138 -12.31 -8.35 -7.48
C SER A 138 -11.84 -6.92 -7.69
N ASP A 139 -12.46 -5.97 -7.00
CA ASP A 139 -12.07 -4.55 -6.96
C ASP A 139 -10.63 -4.33 -6.46
N LEU A 140 -10.13 -5.23 -5.60
CA LEU A 140 -8.77 -5.19 -5.05
C LEU A 140 -7.73 -5.89 -5.94
N LEU A 141 -8.15 -6.58 -6.99
CA LEU A 141 -7.21 -7.17 -7.95
C LEU A 141 -6.45 -6.12 -8.74
N CYS A 142 -7.01 -4.92 -8.90
CA CYS A 142 -6.35 -3.81 -9.58
C CYS A 142 -5.00 -3.50 -8.90
N ASP A 143 -4.98 -3.32 -7.58
CA ASP A 143 -3.76 -2.96 -6.83
C ASP A 143 -2.71 -4.08 -6.90
N ILE A 144 -3.14 -5.34 -6.80
CA ILE A 144 -2.25 -6.50 -6.93
C ILE A 144 -1.67 -6.58 -8.35
N ASN A 145 -2.51 -6.44 -9.38
CA ASN A 145 -2.08 -6.54 -10.77
C ASN A 145 -1.13 -5.39 -11.15
N SER A 146 -1.33 -4.18 -10.62
CA SER A 146 -0.40 -3.06 -10.79
C SER A 146 1.01 -3.41 -10.34
N TYR A 147 1.13 -4.05 -9.18
CA TYR A 147 2.43 -4.47 -8.65
C TYR A 147 3.01 -5.70 -9.35
N ILE A 148 2.17 -6.61 -9.85
CA ILE A 148 2.64 -7.68 -10.73
C ILE A 148 3.21 -7.08 -12.03
N ALA A 149 2.56 -6.08 -12.61
CA ALA A 149 3.05 -5.36 -13.78
C ALA A 149 4.42 -4.71 -13.48
N ILE A 150 4.56 -4.01 -12.35
CA ILE A 150 5.85 -3.45 -11.90
C ILE A 150 6.94 -4.52 -11.85
N CYS A 151 6.66 -5.65 -11.18
CA CYS A 151 7.63 -6.74 -11.07
C CYS A 151 8.01 -7.33 -12.43
N CYS A 152 7.04 -7.46 -13.35
CA CYS A 152 7.29 -7.94 -14.71
C CYS A 152 8.14 -6.95 -15.52
N TYR A 153 7.89 -5.65 -15.39
CA TYR A 153 8.67 -4.61 -16.05
C TYR A 153 10.13 -4.65 -15.58
N VAL A 154 10.34 -4.62 -14.26
CA VAL A 154 11.68 -4.64 -13.63
C VAL A 154 12.47 -5.90 -14.01
N THR A 155 11.78 -7.03 -14.23
CA THR A 155 12.41 -8.30 -14.63
C THR A 155 12.52 -8.50 -16.15
N GLY A 156 12.11 -7.52 -16.97
CA GLY A 156 12.19 -7.61 -18.43
C GLY A 156 11.11 -8.48 -19.09
N LYS A 157 10.10 -8.96 -18.35
CA LYS A 157 9.02 -9.83 -18.85
C LYS A 157 7.91 -9.02 -19.54
N MET A 158 8.24 -8.38 -20.65
CA MET A 158 7.40 -7.36 -21.29
C MET A 158 6.03 -7.87 -21.76
N THR A 159 5.93 -9.11 -22.26
CA THR A 159 4.63 -9.69 -22.66
C THR A 159 3.68 -9.83 -21.46
N THR A 160 4.21 -10.29 -20.32
CA THR A 160 3.43 -10.44 -19.09
C THR A 160 3.09 -9.09 -18.48
N TYR A 161 4.03 -8.15 -18.52
CA TYR A 161 3.80 -6.75 -18.12
C TYR A 161 2.63 -6.12 -18.89
N GLN A 162 2.64 -6.19 -20.22
CA GLN A 162 1.57 -5.63 -21.06
C GLN A 162 0.20 -6.26 -20.76
N HIS A 163 0.18 -7.57 -20.51
CA HIS A 163 -1.05 -8.25 -20.10
C HIS A 163 -1.63 -7.67 -18.81
N TYR A 164 -0.82 -7.57 -17.74
CA TYR A 164 -1.30 -7.05 -16.45
C TYR A 164 -1.60 -5.55 -16.48
N LEU A 165 -0.79 -4.76 -17.20
CA LEU A 165 -1.04 -3.34 -17.37
C LEU A 165 -2.40 -3.11 -18.02
N ARG A 166 -2.72 -3.85 -19.09
CA ARG A 166 -4.02 -3.74 -19.77
C ARG A 166 -5.18 -4.07 -18.82
N GLU A 167 -5.06 -5.13 -18.01
CA GLU A 167 -6.08 -5.50 -17.03
C GLU A 167 -6.32 -4.38 -15.99
N VAL A 168 -5.25 -3.73 -15.54
CA VAL A 168 -5.31 -2.60 -14.61
C VAL A 168 -5.99 -1.40 -15.25
N LEU A 169 -5.57 -1.01 -16.46
CA LEU A 169 -6.15 0.13 -17.17
C LEU A 169 -7.63 -0.08 -17.48
N LEU A 170 -8.01 -1.30 -17.90
CA LEU A 170 -9.42 -1.67 -18.08
C LEU A 170 -10.21 -1.56 -16.78
N SER A 171 -9.64 -2.01 -15.65
CA SER A 171 -10.30 -1.94 -14.34
C SER A 171 -10.54 -0.48 -13.91
N ILE A 172 -9.54 0.39 -14.04
CA ILE A 172 -9.65 1.82 -13.73
C ILE A 172 -10.71 2.47 -14.60
N TYR A 173 -10.64 2.20 -15.91
CA TYR A 173 -11.57 2.72 -16.89
C TYR A 173 -13.03 2.28 -16.61
N LEU A 174 -13.27 1.02 -16.27
CA LEU A 174 -14.60 0.50 -15.95
C LEU A 174 -15.22 1.19 -14.72
N VAL A 175 -14.39 1.59 -13.76
CA VAL A 175 -14.83 2.32 -12.56
C VAL A 175 -14.92 3.83 -12.81
N SER A 176 -14.38 4.32 -13.94
CA SER A 176 -14.33 5.75 -14.30
C SER A 176 -13.64 6.62 -13.24
N ASP A 177 -12.60 6.09 -12.60
CA ASP A 177 -11.84 6.74 -11.54
C ASP A 177 -10.53 7.30 -12.09
N LEU A 178 -10.57 8.55 -12.57
CA LEU A 178 -9.40 9.21 -13.16
C LEU A 178 -8.29 9.49 -12.12
N ASP A 179 -8.66 9.73 -10.87
CA ASP A 179 -7.68 9.96 -9.79
C ASP A 179 -6.83 8.70 -9.58
N ARG A 180 -7.44 7.52 -9.71
CA ARG A 180 -6.73 6.23 -9.64
C ARG A 180 -5.72 6.01 -10.76
N LEU A 181 -5.94 6.58 -11.95
CA LEU A 181 -4.94 6.55 -13.03
C LEU A 181 -3.71 7.38 -12.66
N GLU A 182 -3.92 8.58 -12.10
CA GLU A 182 -2.83 9.45 -11.68
C GLU A 182 -2.02 8.84 -10.54
N ASP A 183 -2.69 8.21 -9.57
CA ASP A 183 -2.05 7.47 -8.47
C ASP A 183 -1.20 6.31 -9.01
N LEU A 184 -1.75 5.50 -9.92
CA LEU A 184 -1.02 4.42 -10.57
C LEU A 184 0.22 4.93 -11.31
N VAL A 185 0.07 6.01 -12.07
CA VAL A 185 1.18 6.60 -12.85
C VAL A 185 2.26 7.15 -11.92
N ALA A 186 1.87 7.84 -10.84
CA ALA A 186 2.81 8.37 -9.86
C ALA A 186 3.62 7.24 -9.19
N GLU A 187 2.96 6.12 -8.90
CA GLU A 187 3.59 4.93 -8.34
C GLU A 187 4.53 4.25 -9.34
N LEU A 188 4.05 3.98 -10.56
CA LEU A 188 4.84 3.36 -11.63
C LEU A 188 6.06 4.18 -12.01
N ALA A 189 5.97 5.52 -12.00
CA ALA A 189 7.08 6.42 -12.31
C ALA A 189 8.31 6.22 -11.40
N SER A 190 8.14 5.56 -10.24
CA SER A 190 9.27 5.16 -9.38
C SER A 190 10.08 3.98 -9.92
N PHE A 191 9.55 3.24 -10.90
CA PHE A 191 10.10 1.96 -11.38
C PHE A 191 10.27 1.87 -12.90
N VAL A 192 9.47 2.62 -13.67
CA VAL A 192 9.47 2.59 -15.14
C VAL A 192 10.05 3.88 -15.73
N THR A 193 10.41 3.86 -17.02
CA THR A 193 10.93 5.05 -17.70
C THR A 193 9.84 6.11 -17.91
N ALA A 194 10.25 7.38 -18.05
CA ALA A 194 9.32 8.47 -18.38
C ALA A 194 8.60 8.25 -19.73
N GLU A 195 9.27 7.60 -20.68
CA GLU A 195 8.67 7.17 -21.94
C GLU A 195 7.53 6.17 -21.69
N GLU A 196 7.76 5.18 -20.82
CA GLU A 196 6.75 4.19 -20.49
C GLU A 196 5.56 4.81 -19.77
N VAL A 197 5.79 5.75 -18.85
CA VAL A 197 4.73 6.55 -18.24
C VAL A 197 3.86 7.27 -19.30
N SER A 198 4.49 7.85 -20.32
CA SER A 198 3.76 8.48 -21.43
C SER A 198 2.97 7.46 -22.25
N ASN A 199 3.51 6.26 -22.47
CA ASN A 199 2.84 5.19 -23.19
C ASN A 199 1.58 4.70 -22.45
N ILE A 200 1.65 4.54 -21.13
CA ILE A 200 0.51 4.13 -20.29
C ILE A 200 -0.66 5.12 -20.44
N ARG A 201 -0.39 6.43 -20.38
CA ARG A 201 -1.43 7.46 -20.57
C ARG A 201 -2.07 7.37 -21.96
N LYS A 202 -1.25 7.21 -23.01
CA LYS A 202 -1.75 7.04 -24.38
C LYS A 202 -2.57 5.75 -24.55
N GLU A 203 -2.21 4.67 -23.86
CA GLU A 203 -3.00 3.44 -23.88
C GLU A 203 -4.35 3.63 -23.21
N TYR A 204 -4.41 4.35 -22.10
CA TYR A 204 -5.67 4.70 -21.45
C TYR A 204 -6.56 5.59 -22.34
N GLU A 205 -5.99 6.62 -22.98
CA GLU A 205 -6.71 7.47 -23.94
C GLU A 205 -7.30 6.67 -25.12
N LYS A 206 -6.60 5.63 -25.60
CA LYS A 206 -7.13 4.75 -26.65
C LYS A 206 -8.37 3.98 -26.19
N LEU A 207 -8.40 3.51 -24.95
CA LEU A 207 -9.57 2.83 -24.37
C LEU A 207 -10.78 3.78 -24.31
N GLU A 208 -10.56 5.05 -23.97
CA GLU A 208 -11.62 6.08 -23.99
C GLU A 208 -12.15 6.35 -25.41
N ILE A 209 -11.26 6.40 -26.41
CA ILE A 209 -11.66 6.60 -27.82
C ILE A 209 -12.46 5.41 -28.35
N GLU A 210 -12.07 4.17 -28.01
CA GLU A 210 -12.80 2.97 -28.42
C GLU A 210 -14.24 2.97 -27.88
N ARG A 211 -14.47 3.43 -26.65
CA ARG A 211 -15.82 3.60 -26.08
C ARG A 211 -16.73 4.48 -26.91
N ASN A 212 -16.21 5.64 -27.33
CA ASN A 212 -16.99 6.63 -28.05
C ASN A 212 -17.42 6.13 -29.45
N LYS A 213 -16.77 5.08 -29.97
CA LYS A 213 -17.19 4.40 -31.19
C LYS A 213 -18.36 3.42 -30.98
N PHE A 214 -18.58 2.93 -29.76
CA PHE A 214 -19.65 1.99 -29.41
C PHE A 214 -20.81 2.64 -28.64
N ALA A 215 -20.75 3.96 -28.40
CA ALA A 215 -21.80 4.76 -27.77
C ALA A 215 -22.73 5.47 -28.78
N LEU A 216 -22.64 5.12 -30.07
CA LEU A 216 -23.53 5.52 -31.17
C LEU A 216 -24.40 4.33 -31.59
#